data_AF-A0A380NKC6-F1
#
_entry.id   AF-A0A380NKC6-F1
#
_cell.length_a   1.000
_cell.length_b   1.000
_cell.length_c   1.000
_cell.angle_alpha   90.00
_cell.angle_beta   90.00
_cell.angle_gamma   90.00
#
_symmetry.space_group_name_H-M   'P 1'
#
loop_
_entity.id
_entity.type
_entity.pdbx_description
1 polymer ?
#
loop_
_entity_poly.entity_id
_entity_poly.type
_entity_poly.pdbx_seq_one_letter_code
_entity_poly.pdbx_strand_id
1 'polypeptide(L)'
;MKHILLSFLSPVRVDKDKMYNPIIFKGIQYERYENTVNNQFTCIQTNEAAVCQLMSDLVMSNNKLDRIFYFSTKKLKENVEFATAKDIIGCDQSISLTGEEFFIKRMTYLYPSLVNRFSGIDYDEDMTGIDGLHSVIQMAQLLKSYADKVNDTVNLYVDMTGGFRNATMMILAVIQLIQHSNIKVSMLLYANYIHGGISRVENITGIHRMMGLISGVNEFINFGSIYDIESYFETANIPISSELANLLAAMKAFSDNVKVCSSNSFETSIKNLKQSVISFSELSDKSVQENLFEQIMYLIQKEYELLFKEDSNRLDIIQWCLDKKFYQQGLTLVTEWMPSIIVDNHICSTEDVEVIKECIKRGQVQKRDWKREFITNYIGSYCTNLQKKKKSAKKEMPVIKKNGSQIRELRYILQQIAKKEPWSSDKLPESLVNNLKCLEKERKSLPDKGKLNEYIGDKKNPHTFMWADRVWRRIVYRDYNYRGSFEHYISRRQVATFFKSLLDFSDEEFLNLIKSYMNCTKSEMVVSTDKVSIDKTTVLDIETLLDSDKEIVEINFDEKRYRKDFSYLFRDVIIQSVVAEEKAIDVLIGYHKIRGIRNNINHANTLHYSYDDIGEELKQYLKLVYGVYQEIKRH
;
A
#
# COMPACT_ATOMS: atom_id res chain seq x y z
N MET A 1 -3.50 -33.07 -24.62
CA MET A 1 -4.13 -31.78 -24.98
C MET A 1 -5.29 -32.03 -25.93
N LYS A 2 -6.39 -31.29 -25.80
CA LYS A 2 -7.56 -31.35 -26.70
C LYS A 2 -7.71 -30.08 -27.52
N HIS A 3 -8.18 -30.19 -28.76
CA HIS A 3 -8.37 -29.04 -29.66
C HIS A 3 -9.83 -28.91 -30.05
N ILE A 4 -10.44 -27.75 -29.80
CA ILE A 4 -11.85 -27.52 -30.09
C ILE A 4 -12.05 -26.21 -30.86
N LEU A 5 -13.08 -26.13 -31.69
CA LEU A 5 -13.45 -24.92 -32.43
C LEU A 5 -14.77 -24.36 -31.90
N LEU A 6 -14.86 -23.04 -31.69
CA LEU A 6 -16.11 -22.31 -31.51
C LEU A 6 -16.41 -21.51 -32.78
N SER A 7 -17.62 -21.64 -33.33
CA SER A 7 -18.04 -20.91 -34.54
C SER A 7 -19.47 -20.35 -34.41
N PHE A 8 -19.77 -19.32 -35.19
CA PHE A 8 -21.12 -18.80 -35.35
C PHE A 8 -21.61 -19.10 -36.76
N LEU A 9 -22.48 -20.11 -36.93
CA LEU A 9 -22.82 -20.57 -38.27
C LEU A 9 -23.61 -19.52 -39.05
N SER A 10 -23.29 -19.42 -40.34
CA SER A 10 -23.95 -18.54 -41.31
C SER A 10 -24.81 -19.35 -42.28
N PRO A 11 -25.91 -18.78 -42.81
CA PRO A 11 -26.76 -19.45 -43.80
C PRO A 11 -25.99 -19.96 -45.03
N VAL A 12 -26.47 -21.05 -45.62
CA VAL A 12 -25.92 -21.61 -46.86
C VAL A 12 -26.11 -20.61 -48.01
N ARG A 13 -25.04 -20.36 -48.76
CA ARG A 13 -25.10 -19.52 -49.96
C ARG A 13 -25.62 -20.31 -51.13
N VAL A 14 -26.71 -19.81 -51.69
CA VAL A 14 -27.45 -20.44 -52.78
C VAL A 14 -27.56 -19.46 -53.94
N ASP A 15 -27.34 -19.99 -55.15
CA ASP A 15 -27.50 -19.27 -56.40
C ASP A 15 -29.01 -19.08 -56.65
N LYS A 16 -29.47 -17.82 -56.56
CA LYS A 16 -30.88 -17.46 -56.75
C LYS A 16 -31.29 -17.49 -58.23
N ASP A 17 -30.32 -17.39 -59.14
CA ASP A 17 -30.57 -17.32 -60.59
C ASP A 17 -30.68 -18.73 -61.22
N LYS A 18 -30.21 -19.77 -60.50
CA LYS A 18 -30.36 -21.18 -60.87
C LYS A 18 -31.46 -21.87 -60.05
N MET A 19 -32.71 -21.49 -60.31
CA MET A 19 -33.89 -22.22 -59.81
C MET A 19 -34.29 -23.29 -60.84
N TYR A 20 -34.39 -24.55 -60.41
CA TYR A 20 -34.91 -25.64 -61.25
C TYR A 20 -36.41 -25.86 -60.94
N ASN A 21 -37.26 -26.06 -61.96
CA ASN A 21 -38.74 -26.20 -61.87
C ASN A 21 -39.13 -27.68 -62.14
N PRO A 22 -40.24 -28.28 -61.62
CA PRO A 22 -41.41 -27.71 -60.93
C PRO A 22 -41.38 -27.70 -59.38
N ILE A 23 -40.27 -28.11 -58.78
CA ILE A 23 -40.04 -28.10 -57.33
C ILE A 23 -38.81 -27.22 -57.13
N ILE A 24 -38.91 -26.12 -56.40
CA ILE A 24 -37.90 -25.05 -56.35
C ILE A 24 -36.60 -25.57 -55.70
N PHE A 25 -35.70 -26.13 -56.50
CA PHE A 25 -34.35 -26.48 -56.08
C PHE A 25 -33.41 -25.30 -56.33
N LYS A 26 -32.57 -24.97 -55.35
CA LYS A 26 -31.57 -23.89 -55.46
C LYS A 26 -30.21 -24.44 -55.87
N GLY A 27 -29.49 -23.72 -56.73
CA GLY A 27 -28.10 -23.99 -57.06
C GLY A 27 -27.16 -23.66 -55.89
N ILE A 28 -26.03 -24.36 -55.80
CA ILE A 28 -25.00 -24.09 -54.78
C ILE A 28 -23.98 -23.09 -55.32
N GLN A 29 -23.66 -22.07 -54.52
CA GLN A 29 -22.63 -21.10 -54.85
C GLN A 29 -21.31 -21.50 -54.18
N TYR A 30 -20.28 -21.75 -54.99
CA TYR A 30 -18.91 -21.99 -54.52
C TYR A 30 -18.15 -20.68 -54.42
N GLU A 31 -17.43 -20.51 -53.32
CA GLU A 31 -16.52 -19.39 -53.08
C GLU A 31 -15.09 -19.92 -52.97
N ARG A 32 -14.14 -19.23 -53.58
CA ARG A 32 -12.72 -19.59 -53.52
C ARG A 32 -12.07 -18.88 -52.35
N TYR A 33 -11.35 -19.64 -51.53
CA TYR A 33 -10.57 -19.14 -50.41
C TYR A 33 -9.10 -19.49 -50.56
N GLU A 34 -8.26 -18.62 -50.06
CA GLU A 34 -6.82 -18.80 -49.88
C GLU A 34 -6.52 -18.90 -48.37
N ASN A 35 -5.80 -19.94 -48.00
CA ASN A 35 -5.41 -20.22 -46.61
C ASN A 35 -4.14 -19.40 -46.23
N THR A 36 -3.71 -19.43 -44.97
CA THR A 36 -2.56 -18.64 -44.50
C THR A 36 -1.21 -19.05 -45.09
N VAL A 37 -1.15 -20.18 -45.80
CA VAL A 37 0.04 -20.67 -46.53
C VAL A 37 -0.15 -20.61 -48.06
N ASN A 38 -1.11 -19.80 -48.54
CA ASN A 38 -1.43 -19.54 -49.95
C ASN A 38 -1.96 -20.75 -50.74
N ASN A 39 -2.51 -21.76 -50.08
CA ASN A 39 -3.23 -22.85 -50.75
C ASN A 39 -4.69 -22.46 -50.98
N GLN A 40 -5.20 -22.77 -52.17
CA GLN A 40 -6.57 -22.46 -52.54
C GLN A 40 -7.52 -23.64 -52.34
N PHE A 41 -8.71 -23.35 -51.85
CA PHE A 41 -9.78 -24.32 -51.63
C PHE A 41 -11.15 -23.66 -51.88
N THR A 42 -12.20 -24.47 -51.92
CA THR A 42 -13.56 -23.98 -52.17
C THR A 42 -14.47 -24.26 -50.98
N CYS A 43 -15.32 -23.30 -50.66
CA CYS A 43 -16.30 -23.36 -49.59
C CYS A 43 -17.67 -22.92 -50.07
N ILE A 44 -18.71 -23.38 -49.39
CA ILE A 44 -20.10 -23.02 -49.68
C ILE A 44 -20.64 -22.10 -48.58
N GLN A 45 -20.43 -22.47 -47.32
CA GLN A 45 -20.61 -21.57 -46.18
C GLN A 45 -19.28 -20.90 -45.79
N THR A 46 -19.36 -19.65 -45.34
CA THR A 46 -18.18 -18.85 -44.97
C THR A 46 -17.43 -19.46 -43.77
N ASN A 47 -18.14 -20.09 -42.83
CA ASN A 47 -17.56 -20.75 -41.66
C ASN A 47 -16.73 -22.01 -42.00
N GLU A 48 -16.96 -22.63 -43.16
CA GLU A 48 -16.15 -23.76 -43.62
C GLU A 48 -14.69 -23.36 -43.78
N ALA A 49 -14.43 -22.10 -44.17
CA ALA A 49 -13.08 -21.63 -44.41
C ALA A 49 -12.21 -21.65 -43.14
N ALA A 50 -12.78 -21.31 -41.99
CA ALA A 50 -12.10 -21.41 -40.71
C ALA A 50 -11.83 -22.87 -40.32
N VAL A 51 -12.78 -23.79 -40.58
CA VAL A 51 -12.58 -25.23 -40.34
C VAL A 51 -11.47 -25.77 -41.24
N CYS A 52 -11.50 -25.49 -42.53
CA CYS A 52 -10.50 -25.94 -43.50
C CYS A 52 -9.09 -25.45 -43.13
N GLN A 53 -8.97 -24.16 -42.78
CA GLN A 53 -7.71 -23.59 -42.28
C GLN A 53 -7.22 -24.33 -41.03
N LEU A 54 -8.08 -24.46 -40.01
CA LEU A 54 -7.72 -25.10 -38.75
C LEU A 54 -7.31 -26.56 -38.94
N MET A 55 -8.03 -27.30 -39.79
CA MET A 55 -7.70 -28.70 -40.08
C MET A 55 -6.33 -28.81 -40.74
N SER A 56 -6.00 -27.91 -41.67
CA SER A 56 -4.66 -27.84 -42.27
C SER A 56 -3.58 -27.62 -41.21
N ASP A 57 -3.78 -26.65 -40.31
CA ASP A 57 -2.81 -26.31 -39.25
C ASP A 57 -2.62 -27.43 -38.23
N LEU A 58 -3.70 -28.10 -37.84
CA LEU A 58 -3.65 -29.23 -36.91
C LEU A 58 -2.93 -30.43 -37.53
N VAL A 59 -3.18 -30.73 -38.81
CA VAL A 59 -2.46 -31.82 -39.52
C VAL A 59 -0.96 -31.53 -39.58
N MET A 60 -0.56 -30.30 -39.93
CA MET A 60 0.86 -29.92 -39.97
C MET A 60 1.55 -30.06 -38.60
N SER A 61 0.82 -29.86 -37.50
CA SER A 61 1.34 -30.01 -36.14
C SER A 61 1.11 -31.39 -35.51
N ASN A 62 0.71 -32.40 -36.31
CA ASN A 62 0.37 -33.75 -35.87
C ASN A 62 -0.71 -33.79 -34.75
N ASN A 63 -1.66 -32.86 -34.83
CA ASN A 63 -2.81 -32.73 -33.96
C ASN A 63 -4.11 -33.03 -34.73
N LYS A 64 -5.24 -33.12 -34.00
CA LYS A 64 -6.57 -33.34 -34.58
C LYS A 64 -7.59 -32.46 -33.89
N LEU A 65 -8.66 -32.12 -34.61
CA LEU A 65 -9.81 -31.43 -34.04
C LEU A 65 -10.70 -32.42 -33.28
N ASP A 66 -10.93 -32.17 -32.00
CA ASP A 66 -11.71 -33.04 -31.12
C ASP A 66 -13.20 -32.72 -31.14
N ARG A 67 -13.60 -31.45 -31.31
CA ARG A 67 -15.01 -31.02 -31.33
C ARG A 67 -15.21 -29.64 -31.95
N ILE A 68 -16.36 -29.43 -32.58
CA ILE A 68 -16.85 -28.13 -33.03
C ILE A 68 -18.09 -27.76 -32.21
N PHE A 69 -17.98 -26.66 -31.48
CA PHE A 69 -19.08 -25.99 -30.81
C PHE A 69 -19.56 -24.84 -31.68
N TYR A 70 -20.87 -24.63 -31.75
CA TYR A 70 -21.39 -23.57 -32.59
C TYR A 70 -22.71 -23.00 -32.14
N PHE A 71 -22.98 -21.76 -32.55
CA PHE A 71 -24.30 -21.17 -32.49
C PHE A 71 -25.06 -21.43 -33.79
N SER A 72 -26.33 -21.84 -33.68
CA SER A 72 -27.24 -22.09 -34.80
C SER A 72 -28.39 -21.08 -34.78
N THR A 73 -28.45 -20.20 -35.77
CA THR A 73 -29.50 -19.17 -35.91
C THR A 73 -30.85 -19.76 -36.31
N LYS A 74 -31.94 -19.01 -36.12
CA LYS A 74 -33.27 -19.40 -36.64
C LYS A 74 -33.24 -19.62 -38.14
N LYS A 75 -32.57 -18.75 -38.90
CA LYS A 75 -32.42 -18.90 -40.37
C LYS A 75 -31.75 -20.20 -40.78
N LEU A 76 -30.91 -20.79 -39.92
CA LEU A 76 -30.26 -22.06 -40.22
C LEU A 76 -31.18 -23.26 -40.04
N LYS A 77 -32.32 -23.10 -39.37
CA LYS A 77 -33.34 -24.15 -39.20
C LYS A 77 -34.33 -24.22 -40.37
N GLU A 78 -34.27 -23.27 -41.29
CA GLU A 78 -35.07 -23.31 -42.52
C GLU A 78 -34.49 -24.35 -43.49
N ASN A 79 -35.36 -25.18 -44.05
CA ASN A 79 -34.97 -26.18 -45.04
C ASN A 79 -34.62 -25.52 -46.38
N VAL A 80 -33.52 -25.98 -46.97
CA VAL A 80 -33.09 -25.66 -48.32
C VAL A 80 -33.14 -26.94 -49.14
N GLU A 81 -33.84 -26.88 -50.27
CA GLU A 81 -33.93 -27.99 -51.21
C GLU A 81 -32.79 -27.91 -52.24
N PHE A 82 -32.00 -28.98 -52.31
CA PHE A 82 -30.89 -29.13 -53.23
C PHE A 82 -31.21 -30.21 -54.26
N ALA A 83 -30.99 -29.92 -55.54
CA ALA A 83 -31.29 -30.86 -56.64
C ALA A 83 -30.40 -32.13 -56.60
N THR A 84 -29.13 -31.97 -56.27
CA THR A 84 -28.13 -33.03 -56.07
C THR A 84 -26.95 -32.43 -55.32
N ALA A 85 -26.29 -33.24 -54.49
CA ALA A 85 -25.12 -32.82 -53.71
C ALA A 85 -24.01 -33.89 -53.73
N LYS A 86 -23.89 -34.64 -54.84
CA LYS A 86 -22.93 -35.74 -55.01
C LYS A 86 -21.51 -35.31 -54.68
N ASP A 87 -21.05 -34.22 -55.29
CA ASP A 87 -19.67 -33.73 -55.18
C ASP A 87 -19.39 -33.02 -53.83
N ILE A 88 -20.39 -32.95 -52.95
CA ILE A 88 -20.42 -32.07 -51.78
C ILE A 88 -20.62 -32.87 -50.49
N ILE A 89 -21.59 -33.80 -50.49
CA ILE A 89 -21.91 -34.69 -49.35
C ILE A 89 -22.17 -36.14 -49.79
N GLY A 90 -21.87 -36.50 -51.05
CA GLY A 90 -22.06 -37.85 -51.56
C GLY A 90 -23.51 -38.24 -51.88
N CYS A 91 -24.42 -37.27 -52.06
CA CYS A 91 -25.84 -37.53 -52.30
C CYS A 91 -26.24 -37.33 -53.77
N ASP A 92 -26.59 -38.42 -54.46
CA ASP A 92 -27.02 -38.45 -55.86
C ASP A 92 -28.50 -38.06 -56.07
N GLN A 93 -29.26 -37.92 -54.99
CA GLN A 93 -30.69 -37.60 -55.01
C GLN A 93 -30.95 -36.18 -54.53
N SER A 94 -32.12 -35.65 -54.88
CA SER A 94 -32.62 -34.41 -54.30
C SER A 94 -32.73 -34.56 -52.79
N ILE A 95 -32.25 -33.56 -52.06
CA ILE A 95 -32.20 -33.59 -50.61
C ILE A 95 -32.66 -32.26 -50.03
N SER A 96 -33.49 -32.33 -48.99
CA SER A 96 -33.89 -31.17 -48.19
C SER A 96 -33.09 -31.21 -46.90
N LEU A 97 -32.34 -30.14 -46.63
CA LEU A 97 -31.53 -30.01 -45.42
C LEU A 97 -31.69 -28.61 -44.85
N THR A 98 -31.70 -28.51 -43.54
CA THR A 98 -31.44 -27.25 -42.85
C THR A 98 -29.99 -26.80 -43.13
N GLY A 99 -29.72 -25.49 -42.98
CA GLY A 99 -28.36 -24.99 -43.16
C GLY A 99 -27.36 -25.56 -42.14
N GLU A 100 -27.84 -25.92 -40.95
CA GLU A 100 -27.04 -26.62 -39.93
C GLU A 100 -26.72 -28.06 -40.34
N GLU A 101 -27.72 -28.84 -40.78
CA GLU A 101 -27.49 -30.21 -41.24
C GLU A 101 -26.57 -30.26 -42.46
N PHE A 102 -26.71 -29.29 -43.37
CA PHE A 102 -25.82 -29.15 -44.51
C PHE A 102 -24.37 -28.97 -44.05
N PHE A 103 -24.10 -28.04 -43.12
CA PHE A 103 -22.76 -27.80 -42.58
C PHE A 103 -22.16 -29.08 -41.97
N ILE A 104 -22.91 -29.76 -41.10
CA ILE A 104 -22.45 -30.99 -40.43
C ILE A 104 -22.14 -32.08 -41.46
N LYS A 105 -23.05 -32.34 -42.41
CA LYS A 105 -22.82 -33.34 -43.46
C LYS A 105 -21.63 -33.00 -44.34
N ARG A 106 -21.46 -31.72 -44.70
CA ARG A 106 -20.32 -31.25 -45.50
C ARG A 106 -19.00 -31.43 -44.77
N MET A 107 -18.92 -31.01 -43.51
CA MET A 107 -17.70 -31.14 -42.71
C MET A 107 -17.34 -32.60 -42.43
N THR A 108 -18.33 -33.47 -42.19
CA THR A 108 -18.07 -34.92 -42.02
C THR A 108 -17.69 -35.63 -43.32
N TYR A 109 -18.21 -35.18 -44.46
CA TYR A 109 -17.81 -35.68 -45.77
C TYR A 109 -16.35 -35.31 -46.09
N LEU A 110 -15.97 -34.04 -45.87
CA LEU A 110 -14.60 -33.58 -46.07
C LEU A 110 -13.62 -34.16 -45.04
N TYR A 111 -14.07 -34.29 -43.79
CA TYR A 111 -13.26 -34.74 -42.66
C TYR A 111 -14.01 -35.82 -41.87
N PRO A 112 -13.91 -37.10 -42.28
CA PRO A 112 -14.61 -38.22 -41.61
C PRO A 112 -14.32 -38.36 -40.11
N SER A 113 -13.18 -37.82 -39.64
CA SER A 113 -12.84 -37.78 -38.22
C SER A 113 -13.82 -36.97 -37.37
N LEU A 114 -14.62 -36.07 -37.96
CA LEU A 114 -15.57 -35.19 -37.28
C LEU A 114 -16.95 -35.82 -37.02
N VAL A 115 -17.20 -37.05 -37.46
CA VAL A 115 -18.49 -37.73 -37.21
C VAL A 115 -18.80 -37.75 -35.70
N ASN A 116 -19.99 -37.27 -35.33
CA ASN A 116 -20.48 -37.12 -33.95
C ASN A 116 -19.65 -36.15 -33.06
N ARG A 117 -18.94 -35.19 -33.66
CA ARG A 117 -18.10 -34.21 -32.95
C ARG A 117 -18.63 -32.77 -33.04
N PHE A 118 -19.94 -32.61 -33.10
CA PHE A 118 -20.62 -31.33 -33.22
C PHE A 118 -21.50 -31.08 -32.00
N SER A 119 -21.57 -29.84 -31.53
CA SER A 119 -22.42 -29.44 -30.40
C SER A 119 -22.93 -28.02 -30.61
N GLY A 120 -24.20 -27.91 -30.99
CA GLY A 120 -24.86 -26.64 -31.27
C GLY A 120 -25.63 -26.09 -30.07
N ILE A 121 -25.71 -24.77 -29.99
CA ILE A 121 -26.70 -24.05 -29.18
C ILE A 121 -27.55 -23.20 -30.11
N ASP A 122 -28.85 -23.26 -29.93
CA ASP A 122 -29.77 -22.42 -30.69
C ASP A 122 -29.59 -20.96 -30.28
N TYR A 123 -29.59 -20.09 -31.29
CA TYR A 123 -29.50 -18.66 -31.14
C TYR A 123 -30.63 -17.99 -31.91
N ASP A 124 -31.27 -17.02 -31.28
CA ASP A 124 -32.33 -16.24 -31.89
C ASP A 124 -31.80 -14.84 -32.24
N GLU A 125 -31.55 -14.62 -33.52
CA GLU A 125 -31.05 -13.34 -34.04
C GLU A 125 -32.02 -12.16 -33.93
N ASP A 126 -33.29 -12.43 -33.63
CA ASP A 126 -34.31 -11.40 -33.42
C ASP A 126 -34.38 -10.95 -31.95
N MET A 127 -33.71 -11.66 -31.04
CA MET A 127 -33.64 -11.29 -29.62
C MET A 127 -32.83 -10.00 -29.43
N THR A 128 -33.36 -9.08 -28.61
CA THR A 128 -32.70 -7.80 -28.30
C THR A 128 -32.26 -7.74 -26.84
N GLY A 129 -31.12 -7.11 -26.57
CA GLY A 129 -30.66 -6.87 -25.20
C GLY A 129 -30.24 -8.14 -24.44
N ILE A 130 -30.85 -8.36 -23.27
CA ILE A 130 -30.45 -9.36 -22.26
C ILE A 130 -30.66 -10.80 -22.75
N ASP A 131 -31.64 -11.05 -23.62
CA ASP A 131 -31.99 -12.42 -24.01
C ASP A 131 -30.88 -13.11 -24.83
N GLY A 132 -30.11 -12.36 -25.62
CA GLY A 132 -28.93 -12.87 -26.31
C GLY A 132 -27.79 -13.30 -25.36
N LEU A 133 -27.77 -12.80 -24.12
CA LEU A 133 -26.81 -13.22 -23.09
C LEU A 133 -27.08 -14.66 -22.63
N HIS A 134 -28.32 -15.15 -22.70
CA HIS A 134 -28.62 -16.51 -22.29
C HIS A 134 -27.87 -17.54 -23.14
N SER A 135 -27.86 -17.37 -24.47
CA SER A 135 -27.10 -18.25 -25.37
C SER A 135 -25.59 -18.17 -25.12
N VAL A 136 -25.06 -16.96 -24.84
CA VAL A 136 -23.65 -16.75 -24.48
C VAL A 136 -23.29 -17.52 -23.20
N ILE A 137 -24.11 -17.42 -22.16
CA ILE A 137 -23.93 -18.14 -20.90
C ILE A 137 -23.99 -19.65 -21.12
N GLN A 138 -24.98 -20.14 -21.88
CA GLN A 138 -25.12 -21.55 -22.19
C GLN A 138 -23.89 -22.09 -22.93
N MET A 139 -23.35 -21.33 -23.89
CA MET A 139 -22.14 -21.74 -24.62
C MET A 139 -20.92 -21.78 -23.70
N ALA A 140 -20.74 -20.76 -22.86
CA ALA A 140 -19.66 -20.75 -21.88
C ALA A 140 -19.75 -21.95 -20.92
N GLN A 141 -20.96 -22.28 -20.43
CA GLN A 141 -21.20 -23.46 -19.58
C GLN A 141 -20.91 -24.78 -20.31
N LEU A 142 -21.30 -24.88 -21.58
CA LEU A 142 -21.06 -26.06 -22.40
C LEU A 142 -19.55 -26.29 -22.61
N LEU A 143 -18.81 -25.23 -22.94
CA LEU A 143 -17.35 -25.27 -23.09
C LEU A 143 -16.65 -25.64 -21.78
N LYS A 144 -17.03 -25.01 -20.65
CA LYS A 144 -16.50 -25.34 -19.32
C LYS A 144 -16.78 -26.79 -18.94
N SER A 145 -18.02 -27.24 -19.10
CA SER A 145 -18.42 -28.62 -18.82
C SER A 145 -17.66 -29.64 -19.67
N TYR A 146 -17.34 -29.30 -20.91
CA TYR A 146 -16.48 -30.13 -21.75
C TYR A 146 -15.04 -30.16 -21.21
N ALA A 147 -14.48 -28.99 -20.87
CA ALA A 147 -13.14 -28.90 -20.30
C ALA A 147 -13.01 -29.62 -18.96
N ASP A 148 -14.02 -29.59 -18.09
CA ASP A 148 -14.00 -30.27 -16.79
C ASP A 148 -14.05 -31.81 -16.94
N LYS A 149 -14.74 -32.31 -17.98
CA LYS A 149 -14.80 -33.75 -18.30
C LYS A 149 -13.50 -34.26 -18.92
N VAL A 150 -12.79 -33.38 -19.61
CA VAL A 150 -11.52 -33.67 -20.24
C VAL A 150 -10.44 -33.39 -19.21
N ASN A 151 -9.85 -34.42 -18.62
CA ASN A 151 -8.76 -34.27 -17.63
C ASN A 151 -7.41 -33.87 -18.30
N ASP A 152 -7.44 -32.83 -19.13
CA ASP A 152 -6.37 -32.38 -20.02
C ASP A 152 -6.61 -30.91 -20.41
N THR A 153 -5.57 -30.19 -20.83
CA THR A 153 -5.70 -28.80 -21.28
C THR A 153 -6.47 -28.74 -22.61
N VAL A 154 -7.41 -27.80 -22.69
CA VAL A 154 -8.22 -27.57 -23.89
C VAL A 154 -7.72 -26.32 -24.63
N ASN A 155 -7.30 -26.49 -25.88
CA ASN A 155 -7.03 -25.40 -26.80
C ASN A 155 -8.31 -25.03 -27.55
N LEU A 156 -8.77 -23.80 -27.36
CA LEU A 156 -9.91 -23.24 -28.05
C LEU A 156 -9.44 -22.43 -29.27
N TYR A 157 -9.93 -22.84 -30.43
CA TYR A 157 -9.86 -22.12 -31.69
C TYR A 157 -11.20 -21.43 -31.90
N VAL A 158 -11.19 -20.24 -32.47
CA VAL A 158 -12.40 -19.43 -32.59
C VAL A 158 -12.52 -18.92 -34.01
N ASP A 159 -13.65 -19.23 -34.62
CA ASP A 159 -14.07 -18.66 -35.89
C ASP A 159 -14.88 -17.39 -35.62
N MET A 160 -14.29 -16.25 -35.94
CA MET A 160 -14.88 -14.91 -35.85
C MET A 160 -15.65 -14.53 -37.12
N THR A 161 -15.75 -15.45 -38.08
CA THR A 161 -16.44 -15.26 -39.35
C THR A 161 -17.94 -15.29 -39.18
N GLY A 162 -18.62 -14.36 -39.86
CA GLY A 162 -20.01 -14.52 -40.22
C GLY A 162 -20.99 -14.46 -39.04
N GLY A 163 -22.22 -14.12 -39.37
CA GLY A 163 -23.29 -13.86 -38.42
C GLY A 163 -23.96 -12.51 -38.65
N PHE A 164 -25.08 -12.32 -37.99
CA PHE A 164 -25.72 -11.02 -37.79
C PHE A 164 -24.75 -10.05 -37.07
N ARG A 165 -25.03 -8.75 -37.11
CA ARG A 165 -24.10 -7.66 -36.76
C ARG A 165 -23.35 -7.81 -35.42
N ASN A 166 -23.86 -8.60 -34.46
CA ASN A 166 -23.31 -8.71 -33.12
C ASN A 166 -22.60 -10.06 -32.83
N ALA A 167 -22.51 -10.99 -33.79
CA ALA A 167 -21.95 -12.34 -33.55
C ALA A 167 -20.52 -12.32 -32.98
N THR A 168 -19.65 -11.46 -33.52
CA THR A 168 -18.29 -11.23 -33.01
C THR A 168 -18.29 -10.81 -31.54
N MET A 169 -19.19 -9.91 -31.14
CA MET A 169 -19.30 -9.45 -29.74
C MET A 169 -19.74 -10.59 -28.81
N MET A 170 -20.66 -11.45 -29.26
CA MET A 170 -21.13 -12.59 -28.48
C MET A 170 -20.03 -13.62 -28.26
N ILE A 171 -19.27 -13.95 -29.31
CA ILE A 171 -18.11 -14.84 -29.18
C ILE A 171 -17.07 -14.25 -28.23
N LEU A 172 -16.77 -12.94 -28.34
CA LEU A 172 -15.86 -12.28 -27.41
C LEU A 172 -16.39 -12.38 -25.96
N ALA A 173 -17.69 -12.19 -25.73
CA ALA A 173 -18.28 -12.37 -24.41
C ALA A 173 -18.15 -13.82 -23.90
N VAL A 174 -18.34 -14.83 -24.75
CA VAL A 174 -18.06 -16.24 -24.39
C VAL A 174 -16.60 -16.41 -23.97
N ILE A 175 -15.66 -15.87 -24.76
CA ILE A 175 -14.22 -15.92 -24.44
C ILE A 175 -13.96 -15.30 -23.06
N GLN A 176 -14.53 -14.13 -22.76
CA GLN A 176 -14.38 -13.48 -21.44
C GLN A 176 -14.95 -14.35 -20.31
N LEU A 177 -16.13 -14.94 -20.48
CA LEU A 177 -16.75 -15.77 -19.44
C LEU A 177 -15.97 -17.06 -19.13
N ILE A 178 -15.20 -17.57 -20.09
CA ILE A 178 -14.38 -18.78 -19.90
C ILE A 178 -12.93 -18.44 -19.51
N GLN A 179 -12.55 -17.16 -19.41
CA GLN A 179 -11.28 -16.77 -18.82
C GLN A 179 -11.19 -17.36 -17.40
N HIS A 180 -10.02 -17.91 -17.06
CA HIS A 180 -9.74 -18.67 -15.82
C HIS A 180 -10.28 -20.12 -15.75
N SER A 181 -10.85 -20.67 -16.82
CA SER A 181 -11.06 -22.12 -16.95
C SER A 181 -9.81 -22.82 -17.51
N ASN A 182 -9.78 -24.16 -17.54
CA ASN A 182 -8.70 -24.96 -18.16
C ASN A 182 -8.71 -24.89 -19.72
N ILE A 183 -9.18 -23.77 -20.27
CA ILE A 183 -9.35 -23.50 -21.70
C ILE A 183 -8.39 -22.38 -22.10
N LYS A 184 -7.47 -22.68 -23.00
CA LYS A 184 -6.54 -21.73 -23.60
C LYS A 184 -7.04 -21.31 -24.98
N VAL A 185 -7.42 -20.04 -25.12
CA VAL A 185 -7.70 -19.45 -26.44
C VAL A 185 -6.41 -19.40 -27.25
N SER A 186 -6.33 -20.26 -28.27
CA SER A 186 -5.10 -20.53 -29.01
C SER A 186 -5.02 -19.74 -30.31
N MET A 187 -6.14 -19.63 -31.03
CA MET A 187 -6.18 -18.92 -32.31
C MET A 187 -7.57 -18.38 -32.63
N LEU A 188 -7.62 -17.18 -33.19
CA LEU A 188 -8.82 -16.58 -33.78
C LEU A 188 -8.63 -16.47 -35.29
N LEU A 189 -9.59 -17.01 -36.04
CA LEU A 189 -9.64 -17.02 -37.49
C LEU A 189 -10.80 -16.14 -37.97
N TYR A 190 -10.59 -15.42 -39.06
CA TYR A 190 -11.61 -14.62 -39.73
C TYR A 190 -11.54 -14.85 -41.24
N ALA A 191 -12.62 -15.35 -41.83
CA ALA A 191 -12.71 -15.52 -43.27
C ALA A 191 -13.19 -14.21 -43.92
N ASN A 192 -12.25 -13.47 -44.49
CA ASN A 192 -12.47 -12.23 -45.20
C ASN A 192 -13.02 -12.50 -46.61
N TYR A 193 -14.32 -12.24 -46.78
CA TYR A 193 -15.01 -12.45 -48.04
C TYR A 193 -14.73 -11.32 -49.03
N ILE A 194 -14.25 -11.68 -50.23
CA ILE A 194 -14.00 -10.75 -51.33
C ILE A 194 -14.94 -11.09 -52.49
N HIS A 195 -15.90 -10.20 -52.74
CA HIS A 195 -16.86 -10.38 -53.83
C HIS A 195 -16.17 -10.36 -55.20
N GLY A 196 -16.40 -11.40 -56.01
CA GLY A 196 -15.81 -11.53 -57.35
C GLY A 196 -14.31 -11.81 -57.38
N GLY A 197 -13.69 -12.10 -56.23
CA GLY A 197 -12.26 -12.37 -56.09
C GLY A 197 -11.96 -13.65 -55.31
N ILE A 198 -10.69 -13.83 -54.93
CA ILE A 198 -10.25 -14.91 -54.04
C ILE A 198 -10.35 -14.39 -52.61
N SER A 199 -11.26 -14.96 -51.81
CA SER A 199 -11.42 -14.66 -50.40
C SER A 199 -10.24 -15.21 -49.58
N ARG A 200 -10.02 -14.72 -48.36
CA ARG A 200 -8.87 -15.11 -47.53
C ARG A 200 -9.25 -15.51 -46.13
N VAL A 201 -8.51 -16.43 -45.53
CA VAL A 201 -8.59 -16.70 -44.09
C VAL A 201 -7.46 -15.95 -43.38
N GLU A 202 -7.83 -15.07 -42.45
CA GLU A 202 -6.92 -14.24 -41.68
C GLU A 202 -6.81 -14.76 -40.24
N ASN A 203 -5.59 -14.81 -39.71
CA ASN A 203 -5.36 -15.06 -38.30
C ASN A 203 -5.33 -13.72 -37.56
N ILE A 204 -6.38 -13.46 -36.78
CA ILE A 204 -6.57 -12.20 -36.04
C ILE A 204 -6.25 -12.34 -34.55
N THR A 205 -5.56 -13.41 -34.16
CA THR A 205 -5.17 -13.68 -32.75
C THR A 205 -4.37 -12.53 -32.15
N GLY A 206 -3.49 -11.90 -32.95
CA GLY A 206 -2.70 -10.74 -32.52
C GLY A 206 -3.58 -9.58 -32.05
N ILE A 207 -4.68 -9.30 -32.78
CA ILE A 207 -5.62 -8.21 -32.46
C ILE A 207 -6.31 -8.46 -31.12
N HIS A 208 -6.83 -9.67 -30.90
CA HIS A 208 -7.47 -10.02 -29.63
C HIS A 208 -6.49 -9.96 -28.45
N ARG A 209 -5.25 -10.42 -28.64
CA ARG A 209 -4.23 -10.38 -27.59
C ARG A 209 -3.87 -8.96 -27.15
N MET A 210 -4.03 -7.95 -28.02
CA MET A 210 -3.86 -6.55 -27.61
C MET A 210 -4.83 -6.15 -26.50
N MET A 211 -6.05 -6.68 -26.48
CA MET A 211 -6.99 -6.42 -25.38
C MET A 211 -6.49 -6.98 -24.04
N GLY A 212 -5.83 -8.14 -24.09
CA GLY A 212 -5.14 -8.71 -22.93
C GLY A 212 -3.99 -7.83 -22.44
N LEU A 213 -3.18 -7.28 -23.36
CA LEU A 213 -2.11 -6.34 -23.01
C LEU A 213 -2.66 -5.08 -22.32
N ILE A 214 -3.74 -4.48 -22.86
CA ILE A 214 -4.39 -3.31 -22.25
C ILE A 214 -4.91 -3.64 -20.85
N SER A 215 -5.51 -4.82 -20.68
CA SER A 215 -6.00 -5.30 -19.39
C SER A 215 -4.85 -5.48 -18.39
N GLY A 216 -3.74 -6.07 -18.82
CA GLY A 216 -2.53 -6.22 -18.01
C GLY A 216 -1.90 -4.89 -17.61
N VAL A 217 -1.90 -3.89 -18.49
CA VAL A 217 -1.44 -2.53 -18.12
C VAL A 217 -2.38 -1.90 -17.09
N ASN A 218 -3.70 -2.05 -17.23
CA ASN A 218 -4.65 -1.58 -16.22
C ASN A 218 -4.45 -2.31 -14.87
N GLU A 219 -4.14 -3.60 -14.88
CA GLU A 219 -3.82 -4.37 -13.68
C GLU A 219 -2.52 -3.87 -13.04
N PHE A 220 -1.49 -3.56 -13.83
CA PHE A 220 -0.25 -2.97 -13.34
C PHE A 220 -0.47 -1.58 -12.76
N ILE A 221 -1.29 -0.73 -13.40
CA ILE A 221 -1.60 0.62 -12.93
C ILE A 221 -2.28 0.61 -11.57
N ASN A 222 -3.22 -0.32 -11.36
CA ASN A 222 -4.06 -0.35 -10.16
C ASN A 222 -3.46 -1.21 -9.04
N PHE A 223 -2.82 -2.32 -9.39
CA PHE A 223 -2.41 -3.36 -8.43
C PHE A 223 -0.91 -3.68 -8.51
N GLY A 224 -0.16 -3.10 -9.45
CA GLY A 224 1.25 -3.38 -9.65
C GLY A 224 1.53 -4.79 -10.17
N SER A 225 0.54 -5.50 -10.72
CA SER A 225 0.69 -6.85 -11.26
C SER A 225 1.13 -6.84 -12.73
N ILE A 226 2.11 -7.67 -13.09
CA ILE A 226 2.69 -7.73 -14.45
C ILE A 226 2.24 -8.96 -15.26
N TYR A 227 1.49 -9.88 -14.65
CA TYR A 227 1.26 -11.23 -15.19
C TYR A 227 0.75 -11.25 -16.64
N ASP A 228 -0.28 -10.46 -16.93
CA ASP A 228 -0.88 -10.41 -18.27
C ASP A 228 0.02 -9.73 -19.32
N ILE A 229 0.89 -8.80 -18.89
CA ILE A 229 1.89 -8.17 -19.76
C ILE A 229 2.98 -9.18 -20.13
N GLU A 230 3.51 -9.94 -19.15
CA GLU A 230 4.50 -10.99 -19.40
C GLU A 230 3.92 -12.06 -20.35
N SER A 231 2.71 -12.55 -20.07
CA SER A 231 1.99 -13.53 -20.90
C SER A 231 1.83 -13.07 -22.35
N TYR A 232 1.57 -11.78 -22.58
CA TYR A 232 1.47 -11.21 -23.93
C TYR A 232 2.78 -11.33 -24.71
N PHE A 233 3.93 -11.04 -24.10
CA PHE A 233 5.22 -11.12 -24.80
C PHE A 233 5.77 -12.55 -24.89
N GLU A 234 5.56 -13.38 -23.87
CA GLU A 234 5.99 -14.79 -23.86
C GLU A 234 5.22 -15.64 -24.89
N THR A 235 3.89 -15.57 -24.90
CA THR A 235 3.05 -16.46 -25.73
C THR A 235 3.15 -16.11 -27.22
N ALA A 236 3.77 -15.00 -27.58
CA ALA A 236 3.84 -14.56 -28.98
C ALA A 236 5.11 -15.00 -29.70
N ASN A 237 6.10 -15.55 -28.97
CA ASN A 237 7.47 -15.70 -29.48
C ASN A 237 7.94 -14.41 -30.20
N ILE A 238 7.48 -13.24 -29.73
CA ILE A 238 7.89 -11.96 -30.32
C ILE A 238 9.35 -11.77 -29.92
N PRO A 239 10.26 -11.54 -30.88
CA PRO A 239 11.59 -11.07 -30.54
C PRO A 239 11.43 -9.71 -29.85
N ILE A 240 11.78 -9.65 -28.58
CA ILE A 240 11.76 -8.41 -27.79
C ILE A 240 13.18 -7.83 -27.73
N SER A 241 13.26 -6.51 -27.73
CA SER A 241 14.52 -5.79 -27.47
C SER A 241 15.05 -6.10 -26.06
N SER A 242 16.34 -5.87 -25.87
CA SER A 242 16.96 -5.99 -24.55
C SER A 242 16.37 -4.99 -23.54
N GLU A 243 15.96 -3.82 -24.03
CA GLU A 243 15.35 -2.73 -23.32
C GLU A 243 13.96 -3.12 -22.81
N LEU A 244 13.13 -3.72 -23.68
CA LEU A 244 11.84 -4.27 -23.26
C LEU A 244 12.02 -5.41 -22.25
N ALA A 245 12.97 -6.33 -22.49
CA ALA A 245 13.24 -7.42 -21.55
C ALA A 245 13.65 -6.90 -20.16
N ASN A 246 14.50 -5.88 -20.11
CA ASN A 246 14.91 -5.21 -18.87
C ASN A 246 13.73 -4.51 -18.19
N LEU A 247 12.85 -3.86 -18.96
CA LEU A 247 11.64 -3.22 -18.44
C LEU A 247 10.68 -4.24 -17.82
N LEU A 248 10.40 -5.36 -18.50
CA LEU A 248 9.55 -6.43 -17.95
C LEU A 248 10.15 -6.98 -16.65
N ALA A 249 11.46 -7.21 -16.59
CA ALA A 249 12.13 -7.65 -15.37
C ALA A 249 12.03 -6.61 -14.24
N ALA A 250 12.19 -5.32 -14.54
CA ALA A 250 12.07 -4.25 -13.56
C ALA A 250 10.63 -4.10 -13.03
N MET A 251 9.63 -4.21 -13.91
CA MET A 251 8.21 -4.22 -13.54
C MET A 251 7.88 -5.43 -12.65
N LYS A 252 8.44 -6.61 -12.93
CA LYS A 252 8.27 -7.82 -12.11
C LYS A 252 8.88 -7.64 -10.73
N ALA A 253 10.13 -7.18 -10.67
CA ALA A 253 10.81 -6.91 -9.41
C ALA A 253 10.06 -5.85 -8.58
N PHE A 254 9.52 -4.81 -9.21
CA PHE A 254 8.65 -3.84 -8.54
C PHE A 254 7.38 -4.50 -7.99
N SER A 255 6.66 -5.29 -8.81
CA SER A 255 5.47 -6.06 -8.40
C SER A 255 5.72 -6.91 -7.16
N ASP A 256 6.81 -7.67 -7.17
CA ASP A 256 7.19 -8.55 -6.07
C ASP A 256 7.51 -7.76 -4.79
N ASN A 257 8.18 -6.61 -4.92
CA ASN A 257 8.48 -5.75 -3.79
C ASN A 257 7.22 -5.09 -3.19
N VAL A 258 6.23 -4.70 -4.01
CA VAL A 258 4.92 -4.23 -3.52
C VAL A 258 4.22 -5.33 -2.72
N LYS A 259 4.24 -6.58 -3.22
CA LYS A 259 3.60 -7.73 -2.57
C LYS A 259 4.26 -8.11 -1.25
N VAL A 260 5.59 -8.21 -1.22
CA VAL A 260 6.36 -8.63 -0.03
C VAL A 260 6.55 -7.48 0.96
N CYS A 261 6.41 -6.23 0.52
CA CYS A 261 6.63 -5.03 1.31
C CYS A 261 8.04 -4.97 1.94
N SER A 262 9.06 -5.36 1.18
CA SER A 262 10.46 -5.24 1.60
C SER A 262 10.94 -3.80 1.43
N SER A 263 10.89 -3.03 2.52
CA SER A 263 11.23 -1.60 2.52
C SER A 263 12.64 -1.30 1.97
N ASN A 264 13.61 -2.17 2.23
CA ASN A 264 14.99 -1.95 1.77
C ASN A 264 15.16 -2.09 0.25
N SER A 265 14.37 -2.94 -0.41
CA SER A 265 14.45 -3.16 -1.85
C SER A 265 13.43 -2.33 -2.64
N PHE A 266 12.42 -1.77 -1.97
CA PHE A 266 11.36 -1.03 -2.64
C PHE A 266 11.87 0.26 -3.30
N GLU A 267 12.70 1.05 -2.60
CA GLU A 267 13.31 2.27 -3.14
C GLU A 267 14.17 1.97 -4.39
N THR A 268 14.98 0.91 -4.33
CA THR A 268 15.80 0.46 -5.46
C THR A 268 14.95 -0.03 -6.63
N SER A 269 13.87 -0.76 -6.35
CA SER A 269 12.97 -1.27 -7.39
C SER A 269 12.28 -0.16 -8.18
N ILE A 270 11.89 0.93 -7.51
CA ILE A 270 11.29 2.11 -8.17
C ILE A 270 12.32 2.81 -9.05
N LYS A 271 13.55 3.00 -8.57
CA LYS A 271 14.63 3.61 -9.36
C LYS A 271 14.95 2.77 -10.60
N ASN A 272 15.03 1.45 -10.45
CA ASN A 272 15.26 0.53 -11.57
C ASN A 272 14.10 0.58 -12.57
N LEU A 273 12.85 0.54 -12.09
CA LEU A 273 11.67 0.66 -12.94
C LEU A 273 11.69 1.97 -13.74
N LYS A 274 11.93 3.11 -13.08
CA LYS A 274 12.06 4.42 -13.73
C LYS A 274 13.12 4.39 -14.83
N GLN A 275 14.31 3.87 -14.53
CA GLN A 275 15.41 3.82 -15.49
C GLN A 275 15.07 2.93 -16.70
N SER A 276 14.49 1.75 -16.47
CA SER A 276 14.10 0.85 -17.56
C SER A 276 12.97 1.43 -18.42
N VAL A 277 12.03 2.19 -17.82
CA VAL A 277 10.98 2.90 -18.57
C VAL A 277 11.60 3.96 -19.49
N ILE A 278 12.57 4.73 -19.01
CA ILE A 278 13.29 5.73 -19.83
C ILE A 278 14.03 5.05 -20.97
N SER A 279 14.84 4.03 -20.66
CA SER A 279 15.63 3.31 -21.67
C SER A 279 14.77 2.65 -22.74
N PHE A 280 13.61 2.10 -22.37
CA PHE A 280 12.66 1.56 -23.35
C PHE A 280 12.02 2.64 -24.22
N SER A 281 11.70 3.80 -23.65
CA SER A 281 11.10 4.91 -24.39
C SER A 281 12.08 5.50 -25.42
N GLU A 282 13.36 5.58 -25.08
CA GLU A 282 14.43 6.09 -25.95
C GLU A 282 14.86 5.13 -27.08
N LEU A 283 14.39 3.88 -27.06
CA LEU A 283 14.67 2.91 -28.11
C LEU A 283 14.11 3.39 -29.46
N SER A 284 14.97 3.50 -30.48
CA SER A 284 14.61 4.00 -31.82
C SER A 284 13.94 2.95 -32.70
N ASP A 285 14.47 1.72 -32.71
CA ASP A 285 14.03 0.65 -33.61
C ASP A 285 13.09 -0.32 -32.89
N LYS A 286 11.89 0.14 -32.57
CA LYS A 286 10.84 -0.65 -31.91
C LYS A 286 10.07 -1.50 -32.93
N SER A 287 9.78 -2.76 -32.57
CA SER A 287 8.79 -3.59 -33.27
C SER A 287 7.38 -2.98 -33.20
N VAL A 288 6.43 -3.47 -34.00
CA VAL A 288 5.03 -3.02 -33.95
C VAL A 288 4.42 -3.23 -32.54
N GLN A 289 4.76 -4.35 -31.90
CA GLN A 289 4.25 -4.68 -30.56
C GLN A 289 4.90 -3.85 -29.46
N GLU A 290 6.18 -3.49 -29.60
CA GLU A 290 6.85 -2.56 -28.70
C GLU A 290 6.32 -1.13 -28.86
N ASN A 291 6.08 -0.67 -30.10
CA ASN A 291 5.43 0.61 -30.36
C ASN A 291 4.03 0.67 -29.73
N LEU A 292 3.24 -0.40 -29.87
CA LEU A 292 1.94 -0.49 -29.20
C LEU A 292 2.10 -0.41 -27.68
N PHE A 293 3.03 -1.17 -27.11
CA PHE A 293 3.25 -1.17 -25.67
C PHE A 293 3.71 0.18 -25.16
N GLU A 294 4.57 0.90 -25.89
CA GLU A 294 4.98 2.27 -25.58
C GLU A 294 3.79 3.23 -25.49
N GLN A 295 2.84 3.15 -26.43
CA GLN A 295 1.63 4.00 -26.40
C GLN A 295 0.80 3.78 -25.13
N ILE A 296 0.72 2.54 -24.64
CA ILE A 296 -0.03 2.20 -23.42
C ILE A 296 0.83 2.50 -22.17
N MET A 297 2.15 2.35 -22.25
CA MET A 297 3.11 2.63 -21.17
C MET A 297 3.07 4.10 -20.74
N TYR A 298 2.72 5.03 -21.62
CA TYR A 298 2.47 6.43 -21.25
C TYR A 298 1.44 6.56 -20.11
N LEU A 299 0.43 5.67 -20.04
CA LEU A 299 -0.53 5.65 -18.94
C LEU A 299 0.13 5.26 -17.60
N ILE A 300 1.05 4.29 -17.62
CA ILE A 300 1.84 3.92 -16.44
C ILE A 300 2.71 5.10 -16.02
N GLN A 301 3.41 5.75 -16.95
CA GLN A 301 4.25 6.92 -16.65
C GLN A 301 3.46 8.04 -15.98
N LYS A 302 2.26 8.34 -16.47
CA LYS A 302 1.36 9.33 -15.88
C LYS A 302 0.88 8.93 -14.49
N GLU A 303 0.44 7.69 -14.32
CA GLU A 303 -0.07 7.17 -13.04
C GLU A 303 1.01 7.01 -11.97
N TYR A 304 2.27 6.92 -12.39
CA TYR A 304 3.45 6.79 -11.53
C TYR A 304 4.29 8.06 -11.51
N GLU A 305 3.77 9.18 -12.02
CA GLU A 305 4.49 10.46 -12.16
C GLU A 305 5.13 10.88 -10.84
N LEU A 306 4.42 10.73 -9.71
CA LEU A 306 4.92 11.04 -8.38
C LEU A 306 6.24 10.30 -8.06
N LEU A 307 6.33 9.03 -8.44
CA LEU A 307 7.52 8.18 -8.22
C LEU A 307 8.62 8.43 -9.25
N PHE A 308 8.26 8.92 -10.43
CA PHE A 308 9.18 9.12 -11.53
C PHE A 308 9.82 10.52 -11.56
N LYS A 309 9.46 11.42 -10.63
CA LYS A 309 10.16 12.69 -10.42
C LYS A 309 11.65 12.48 -10.11
N GLU A 310 12.51 13.43 -10.49
CA GLU A 310 13.96 13.35 -10.22
C GLU A 310 14.27 13.36 -8.73
N ASP A 311 13.51 14.12 -7.95
CA ASP A 311 13.64 14.31 -6.50
C ASP A 311 12.68 13.44 -5.68
N SER A 312 12.10 12.39 -6.30
CA SER A 312 11.20 11.45 -5.63
C SER A 312 11.87 10.89 -4.37
N ASN A 313 11.23 11.11 -3.22
CA ASN A 313 11.75 10.72 -1.92
C ASN A 313 10.84 9.68 -1.25
N ARG A 314 11.23 9.24 -0.05
CA ARG A 314 10.49 8.21 0.71
C ARG A 314 9.06 8.63 1.07
N LEU A 315 8.77 9.92 1.25
CA LEU A 315 7.40 10.39 1.49
C LEU A 315 6.54 10.20 0.25
N ASP A 316 7.09 10.45 -0.95
CA ASP A 316 6.38 10.29 -2.22
C ASP A 316 6.02 8.83 -2.48
N ILE A 317 6.90 7.91 -2.07
CA ILE A 317 6.62 6.46 -2.10
C ILE A 317 5.48 6.09 -1.15
N ILE A 318 5.48 6.62 0.07
CA ILE A 318 4.40 6.36 1.04
C ILE A 318 3.07 6.96 0.54
N GLN A 319 3.12 8.16 -0.04
CA GLN A 319 1.97 8.82 -0.65
C GLN A 319 1.41 8.00 -1.82
N TRP A 320 2.28 7.46 -2.67
CA TRP A 320 1.85 6.57 -3.75
C TRP A 320 1.17 5.30 -3.22
N CYS A 321 1.68 4.68 -2.13
CA CYS A 321 0.99 3.57 -1.48
C CYS A 321 -0.41 3.97 -0.99
N LEU A 322 -0.58 5.20 -0.47
CA LEU A 322 -1.89 5.71 -0.06
C LEU A 322 -2.82 5.88 -1.26
N ASP A 323 -2.34 6.47 -2.37
CA ASP A 323 -3.13 6.74 -3.57
C ASP A 323 -3.59 5.43 -4.25
N LYS A 324 -2.73 4.40 -4.26
CA LYS A 324 -3.06 3.05 -4.75
C LYS A 324 -3.81 2.19 -3.73
N LYS A 325 -4.17 2.78 -2.59
CA LYS A 325 -4.84 2.11 -1.47
C LYS A 325 -4.06 0.93 -0.90
N PHE A 326 -2.73 0.86 -1.04
CA PHE A 326 -1.87 -0.13 -0.39
C PHE A 326 -1.60 0.24 1.08
N TYR A 327 -2.66 0.32 1.88
CA TYR A 327 -2.59 0.87 3.24
C TYR A 327 -1.70 0.04 4.18
N GLN A 328 -1.67 -1.28 4.06
CA GLN A 328 -0.78 -2.13 4.87
C GLN A 328 0.70 -1.88 4.55
N GLN A 329 1.02 -1.73 3.26
CA GLN A 329 2.35 -1.34 2.81
C GLN A 329 2.69 0.07 3.31
N GLY A 330 1.75 1.02 3.19
CA GLY A 330 1.90 2.38 3.71
C GLY A 330 2.19 2.43 5.21
N LEU A 331 1.42 1.71 6.03
CA LEU A 331 1.66 1.57 7.48
C LEU A 331 3.07 1.03 7.75
N THR A 332 3.47 0.00 7.02
CA THR A 332 4.79 -0.62 7.16
C THR A 332 5.87 0.41 6.87
N LEU A 333 5.85 1.04 5.69
CA LEU A 333 6.82 2.04 5.27
C LEU A 333 6.90 3.24 6.24
N VAL A 334 5.77 3.75 6.75
CA VAL A 334 5.76 4.78 7.80
C VAL A 334 6.53 4.31 9.02
N THR A 335 6.25 3.11 9.54
CA THR A 335 6.94 2.60 10.74
C THR A 335 8.42 2.23 10.53
N GLU A 336 8.88 2.19 9.29
CA GLU A 336 10.25 1.84 8.92
C GLU A 336 11.09 3.08 8.61
N TRP A 337 10.55 3.98 7.78
CA TRP A 337 11.28 5.12 7.23
C TRP A 337 11.04 6.43 7.98
N MET A 338 9.85 6.63 8.54
CA MET A 338 9.49 7.90 9.17
C MET A 338 10.41 8.28 10.34
N PRO A 339 10.91 7.36 11.19
CA PRO A 339 11.86 7.71 12.24
C PRO A 339 13.13 8.38 11.71
N SER A 340 13.69 7.89 10.61
CA SER A 340 14.87 8.51 9.98
C SER A 340 14.49 9.87 9.39
N ILE A 341 13.34 9.99 8.71
CA ILE A 341 12.86 11.26 8.16
C ILE A 341 12.70 12.33 9.26
N ILE A 342 12.11 11.96 10.41
CA ILE A 342 11.92 12.86 11.55
C ILE A 342 13.26 13.37 12.10
N VAL A 343 14.24 12.47 12.28
CA VAL A 343 15.54 12.82 12.86
C VAL A 343 16.41 13.59 11.87
N ASP A 344 16.47 13.16 10.61
CA ASP A 344 17.34 13.75 9.58
C ASP A 344 16.90 15.16 9.17
N ASN A 345 15.60 15.45 9.27
CA ASN A 345 15.07 16.81 9.04
C ASN A 345 14.99 17.62 10.34
N HIS A 346 15.58 17.13 11.44
CA HIS A 346 15.57 17.78 12.76
C HIS A 346 14.18 18.17 13.27
N ILE A 347 13.13 17.44 12.86
CA ILE A 347 11.76 17.60 13.40
C ILE A 347 11.75 17.15 14.87
N CYS A 348 12.47 16.08 15.17
CA CYS A 348 12.78 15.67 16.54
C CYS A 348 14.11 14.94 16.53
N SER A 349 15.15 15.56 17.07
CA SER A 349 16.50 14.99 17.18
C SER A 349 17.01 15.08 18.62
N THR A 350 18.12 14.40 18.91
CA THR A 350 18.84 14.53 20.17
C THR A 350 20.32 14.73 19.87
N GLU A 351 20.96 15.61 20.64
CA GLU A 351 22.42 15.81 20.62
C GLU A 351 23.09 15.15 21.83
N ASP A 352 22.31 14.54 22.72
CA ASP A 352 22.83 13.86 23.89
C ASP A 352 23.55 12.57 23.45
N VAL A 353 24.88 12.61 23.53
CA VAL A 353 25.77 11.53 23.12
C VAL A 353 25.47 10.22 23.86
N GLU A 354 25.05 10.28 25.12
CA GLU A 354 24.74 9.08 25.89
C GLU A 354 23.41 8.45 25.44
N VAL A 355 22.42 9.27 25.09
CA VAL A 355 21.17 8.81 24.47
C VAL A 355 21.44 8.12 23.13
N ILE A 356 22.27 8.75 22.28
CA ILE A 356 22.63 8.20 20.97
C ILE A 356 23.35 6.85 21.14
N LYS A 357 24.37 6.78 22.03
CA LYS A 357 25.10 5.53 22.30
C LYS A 357 24.18 4.42 22.80
N GLU A 358 23.25 4.74 23.70
CA GLU A 358 22.27 3.78 24.19
C GLU A 358 21.36 3.27 23.07
N CYS A 359 20.88 4.16 22.20
CA CYS A 359 20.04 3.81 21.06
C CYS A 359 20.80 2.95 20.04
N ILE A 360 22.07 3.24 19.76
CA ILE A 360 22.93 2.41 18.92
C ILE A 360 23.06 1.00 19.50
N LYS A 361 23.38 0.89 20.80
CA LYS A 361 23.55 -0.39 21.48
C LYS A 361 22.27 -1.23 21.46
N ARG A 362 21.12 -0.63 21.78
CA ARG A 362 19.81 -1.30 21.77
C ARG A 362 19.36 -1.66 20.35
N GLY A 363 19.61 -0.77 19.38
CA GLY A 363 19.25 -0.94 17.97
C GLY A 363 20.01 -2.09 17.31
N GLN A 364 21.32 -2.25 17.59
CA GLN A 364 22.13 -3.36 17.08
C GLN A 364 21.55 -4.73 17.45
N VAL A 365 21.09 -4.90 18.70
CA VAL A 365 20.47 -6.15 19.16
C VAL A 365 19.21 -6.50 18.36
N GLN A 366 18.45 -5.48 17.94
CA GLN A 366 17.19 -5.65 17.20
C GLN A 366 17.34 -5.49 15.68
N LYS A 367 18.58 -5.36 15.16
CA LYS A 367 18.89 -5.04 13.75
C LYS A 367 18.14 -3.80 13.24
N ARG A 368 18.07 -2.75 14.06
CA ARG A 368 17.43 -1.47 13.74
C ARG A 368 18.44 -0.34 13.76
N ASP A 369 18.23 0.63 12.88
CA ASP A 369 18.94 1.90 12.92
C ASP A 369 18.67 2.65 14.25
N TRP A 370 19.66 3.39 14.73
CA TRP A 370 19.58 4.07 16.02
C TRP A 370 18.48 5.13 16.04
N LYS A 371 18.20 5.80 14.91
CA LYS A 371 17.11 6.78 14.79
C LYS A 371 15.76 6.12 14.96
N ARG A 372 15.60 4.92 14.37
CA ARG A 372 14.41 4.09 14.55
C ARG A 372 14.25 3.68 16.00
N GLU A 373 15.31 3.22 16.66
CA GLU A 373 15.27 2.85 18.08
C GLU A 373 14.94 4.05 18.99
N PHE A 374 15.51 5.22 18.69
CA PHE A 374 15.29 6.46 19.42
C PHE A 374 13.81 6.88 19.43
N ILE A 375 13.23 7.06 18.24
CA ILE A 375 11.83 7.47 18.11
C ILE A 375 10.88 6.38 18.62
N THR A 376 11.16 5.11 18.30
CA THR A 376 10.20 4.02 18.52
C THR A 376 10.14 3.56 19.97
N ASN A 377 11.29 3.47 20.63
CA ASN A 377 11.43 2.77 21.92
C ASN A 377 12.06 3.65 23.00
N TYR A 378 13.13 4.40 22.68
CA TYR A 378 13.81 5.21 23.70
C TYR A 378 12.85 6.24 24.30
N ILE A 379 12.23 7.07 23.45
CA ILE A 379 11.30 8.10 23.88
C ILE A 379 10.14 7.49 24.69
N GLY A 380 9.47 6.45 24.17
CA GLY A 380 8.36 5.81 24.89
C GLY A 380 8.77 5.18 26.23
N SER A 381 9.94 4.54 26.30
CA SER A 381 10.44 3.93 27.53
C SER A 381 10.87 4.98 28.57
N TYR A 382 11.45 6.09 28.14
CA TYR A 382 11.85 7.20 29.00
C TYR A 382 10.64 7.80 29.70
N CYS A 383 9.57 8.10 28.95
CA CYS A 383 8.32 8.63 29.48
C CYS A 383 7.66 7.68 30.49
N THR A 384 7.71 6.36 30.22
CA THR A 384 7.20 5.34 31.15
C THR A 384 8.02 5.26 32.45
N ASN A 385 9.34 5.40 32.35
CA ASN A 385 10.26 5.38 33.50
C ASN A 385 10.15 6.67 34.34
N LEU A 386 9.94 7.83 33.73
CA LEU A 386 9.60 9.07 34.43
C LEU A 386 8.31 8.92 35.27
N GLN A 387 7.30 8.24 34.73
CA GLN A 387 6.03 8.00 35.42
C GLN A 387 6.17 7.00 36.58
N LYS A 388 6.98 5.94 36.41
CA LYS A 388 7.32 5.00 37.50
C LYS A 388 8.10 5.70 38.61
N LYS A 389 9.09 6.54 38.27
CA LYS A 389 9.82 7.39 39.23
C LYS A 389 8.89 8.37 39.97
N LYS A 390 7.87 8.93 39.31
CA LYS A 390 6.84 9.78 39.95
C LYS A 390 5.89 9.00 40.87
N LYS A 391 5.54 7.74 40.54
CA LYS A 391 4.69 6.88 41.40
C LYS A 391 5.46 6.35 42.62
N SER A 392 6.73 5.98 42.48
CA SER A 392 7.58 5.59 43.62
C SER A 392 7.93 6.80 44.51
N ALA A 393 8.21 7.97 43.93
CA ALA A 393 8.42 9.21 44.69
C ALA A 393 7.17 9.64 45.48
N LYS A 394 5.95 9.32 45.02
CA LYS A 394 4.70 9.57 45.75
C LYS A 394 4.54 8.75 47.04
N LYS A 395 5.23 7.61 47.20
CA LYS A 395 5.18 6.79 48.42
C LYS A 395 6.11 7.26 49.54
N GLU A 396 7.01 8.21 49.27
CA GLU A 396 8.04 8.68 50.23
C GLU A 396 8.17 10.21 50.33
N MET A 397 7.14 10.98 49.98
CA MET A 397 7.22 12.45 50.02
C MET A 397 6.50 13.01 51.25
N PRO A 398 7.16 13.79 52.14
CA PRO A 398 6.50 14.44 53.26
C PRO A 398 5.54 15.51 52.74
N VAL A 399 4.25 15.35 53.02
CA VAL A 399 3.21 16.28 52.60
C VAL A 399 3.31 17.54 53.47
N ILE A 400 3.85 18.64 52.92
CA ILE A 400 3.61 19.98 53.48
C ILE A 400 2.12 20.25 53.30
N LYS A 401 1.34 20.19 54.39
CA LYS A 401 -0.09 20.50 54.36
C LYS A 401 -0.23 22.01 54.12
N LYS A 402 -1.25 22.43 53.37
CA LYS A 402 -1.47 23.84 53.00
C LYS A 402 -2.02 24.63 54.21
N ASN A 403 -1.36 24.58 55.37
CA ASN A 403 -1.70 25.35 56.57
C ASN A 403 -0.67 26.47 56.79
N GLY A 404 -1.15 27.72 56.89
CA GLY A 404 -0.33 28.94 56.80
C GLY A 404 0.77 29.09 57.85
N SER A 405 0.77 28.29 58.92
CA SER A 405 1.85 28.28 59.92
C SER A 405 3.17 27.73 59.36
N GLN A 406 3.16 26.64 58.58
CA GLN A 406 4.38 26.04 58.02
C GLN A 406 5.02 26.94 56.96
N ILE A 407 4.21 27.67 56.19
CA ILE A 407 4.69 28.61 55.17
C ILE A 407 5.39 29.82 55.81
N ARG A 408 4.78 30.41 56.86
CA ARG A 408 5.40 31.52 57.60
C ARG A 408 6.72 31.10 58.24
N GLU A 409 6.75 29.90 58.83
CA GLU A 409 7.95 29.34 59.44
C GLU A 409 9.08 29.15 58.40
N LEU A 410 8.77 28.59 57.22
CA LEU A 410 9.73 28.44 56.13
C LEU A 410 10.27 29.78 55.62
N ARG A 411 9.42 30.80 55.48
CA ARG A 411 9.86 32.14 55.08
C ARG A 411 10.80 32.75 56.11
N TYR A 412 10.47 32.63 57.39
CA TYR A 412 11.33 33.11 58.47
C TYR A 412 12.71 32.45 58.43
N ILE A 413 12.76 31.12 58.30
CA ILE A 413 14.02 30.36 58.21
C ILE A 413 14.87 30.82 57.03
N LEU A 414 14.28 31.02 55.85
CA LEU A 414 15.07 31.50 54.71
C LEU A 414 15.56 32.93 54.87
N GLN A 415 14.83 33.80 55.58
CA GLN A 415 15.33 35.12 55.93
C GLN A 415 16.56 35.00 56.84
N GLN A 416 16.53 34.11 57.82
CA GLN A 416 17.69 33.83 58.68
C GLN A 416 18.86 33.29 57.87
N ILE A 417 18.64 32.29 57.00
CA ILE A 417 19.67 31.76 56.10
C ILE A 417 20.27 32.87 55.22
N ALA A 418 19.44 33.71 54.59
CA ALA A 418 19.89 34.81 53.75
C ALA A 418 20.79 35.80 54.51
N LYS A 419 20.48 36.06 55.80
CA LYS A 419 21.24 36.91 56.72
C LYS A 419 22.43 36.21 57.39
N LYS A 420 22.62 34.90 57.18
CA LYS A 420 23.58 34.04 57.89
C LYS A 420 23.33 33.96 59.41
N GLU A 421 22.08 34.16 59.82
CA GLU A 421 21.62 34.05 61.21
C GLU A 421 21.19 32.59 61.52
N PRO A 422 21.34 32.14 62.78
CA PRO A 422 20.91 30.80 63.19
C PRO A 422 19.38 30.67 63.19
N TRP A 423 18.89 29.46 62.95
CA TRP A 423 17.46 29.14 62.94
C TRP A 423 17.23 27.71 63.47
N SER A 424 16.02 27.43 63.93
CA SER A 424 15.56 26.08 64.29
C SER A 424 14.10 25.93 63.92
N SER A 425 13.62 24.69 63.76
CA SER A 425 12.20 24.45 63.54
C SER A 425 11.79 23.05 63.93
N ASP A 426 10.82 22.97 64.83
CA ASP A 426 10.19 21.71 65.23
C ASP A 426 8.86 21.46 64.49
N LYS A 427 8.41 22.45 63.70
CA LYS A 427 7.12 22.43 62.97
C LYS A 427 7.25 21.89 61.54
N LEU A 428 8.48 21.65 61.08
CA LEU A 428 8.79 21.21 59.73
C LEU A 428 9.29 19.77 59.72
N PRO A 429 9.01 18.98 58.67
CA PRO A 429 9.57 17.63 58.55
C PRO A 429 11.09 17.63 58.60
N GLU A 430 11.69 16.68 59.31
CA GLU A 430 13.14 16.57 59.51
C GLU A 430 13.93 16.57 58.19
N SER A 431 13.43 15.88 57.16
CA SER A 431 14.02 15.87 55.83
C SER A 431 14.12 17.26 55.18
N LEU A 432 13.13 18.13 55.44
CA LEU A 432 13.11 19.49 54.92
C LEU A 432 14.08 20.38 55.71
N VAL A 433 14.13 20.20 57.03
CA VAL A 433 15.11 20.86 57.92
C VAL A 433 16.54 20.51 57.48
N ASN A 434 16.81 19.25 57.14
CA ASN A 434 18.13 18.82 56.68
C ASN A 434 18.55 19.48 55.36
N ASN A 435 17.64 19.56 54.38
CA ASN A 435 17.97 20.24 53.12
C ASN A 435 18.16 21.76 53.32
N LEU A 436 17.37 22.40 54.19
CA LEU A 436 17.56 23.81 54.56
C LEU A 436 18.90 24.05 55.26
N LYS A 437 19.38 23.11 56.09
CA LYS A 437 20.73 23.16 56.68
C LYS A 437 21.83 23.04 55.63
N CYS A 438 21.64 22.24 54.58
CA CYS A 438 22.56 22.19 53.45
C CYS A 438 22.63 23.54 52.71
N LEU A 439 21.47 24.17 52.45
CA LEU A 439 21.41 25.51 51.87
C LEU A 439 22.07 26.57 52.77
N GLU A 440 21.88 26.48 54.09
CA GLU A 440 22.56 27.35 55.06
C GLU A 440 24.08 27.22 54.98
N LYS A 441 24.59 25.98 54.89
CA LYS A 441 26.03 25.71 54.75
C LYS A 441 26.58 26.33 53.47
N GLU A 442 25.90 26.17 52.34
CA GLU A 442 26.28 26.81 51.08
C GLU A 442 26.27 28.33 51.20
N ARG A 443 25.19 28.92 51.74
CA ARG A 443 25.06 30.37 51.90
C ARG A 443 26.15 30.96 52.81
N LYS A 444 26.55 30.26 53.88
CA LYS A 444 27.66 30.67 54.74
C LYS A 444 29.00 30.67 53.99
N SER A 445 29.20 29.74 53.06
CA SER A 445 30.41 29.66 52.23
C SER A 445 30.50 30.74 51.14
N LEU A 446 29.39 31.42 50.81
CA LEU A 446 29.33 32.45 49.79
C LEU A 446 29.62 33.87 50.35
N PRO A 447 30.41 34.68 49.65
CA PRO A 447 30.63 36.09 50.02
C PRO A 447 29.37 36.94 49.75
N ASP A 448 29.24 38.07 50.44
CA ASP A 448 28.07 38.96 50.27
C ASP A 448 28.18 39.87 49.03
N LYS A 449 29.39 40.01 48.48
CA LYS A 449 29.69 40.76 47.25
C LYS A 449 30.29 39.80 46.21
N GLY A 450 29.91 39.95 44.95
CA GLY A 450 30.38 39.10 43.85
C GLY A 450 29.25 38.64 42.94
N LYS A 451 29.58 38.31 41.68
CA LYS A 451 28.59 37.82 40.71
C LYS A 451 28.24 36.37 40.99
N LEU A 452 26.98 36.01 40.85
CA LEU A 452 26.49 34.69 41.22
C LEU A 452 27.19 33.58 40.42
N ASN A 453 27.40 33.78 39.12
CA ASN A 453 28.09 32.82 38.23
C ASN A 453 29.49 32.41 38.69
N GLU A 454 30.25 33.30 39.32
CA GLU A 454 31.60 33.03 39.84
C GLU A 454 31.60 31.89 40.89
N TYR A 455 30.45 31.65 41.53
CA TYR A 455 30.33 30.70 42.64
C TYR A 455 29.39 29.52 42.36
N ILE A 456 28.55 29.60 41.32
CA ILE A 456 27.59 28.54 40.97
C ILE A 456 27.84 27.89 39.61
N GLY A 457 28.65 28.48 38.73
CA GLY A 457 28.78 28.13 37.31
C GLY A 457 29.23 26.69 37.00
N ASP A 458 29.93 26.02 37.92
CA ASP A 458 30.38 24.62 37.78
C ASP A 458 29.59 23.64 38.68
N LYS A 459 28.36 23.98 39.12
CA LYS A 459 27.63 23.26 40.18
C LYS A 459 28.38 23.13 41.51
N LYS A 460 29.40 23.96 41.77
CA LYS A 460 30.13 24.01 43.07
C LYS A 460 29.21 24.16 44.27
N ASN A 461 28.09 24.85 44.09
CA ASN A 461 27.02 25.02 45.07
C ASN A 461 25.69 24.59 44.43
N PRO A 462 25.39 23.28 44.42
CA PRO A 462 24.31 22.71 43.62
C PRO A 462 22.92 23.17 44.09
N HIS A 463 22.71 23.40 45.39
CA HIS A 463 21.42 23.90 45.89
C HIS A 463 21.20 25.35 45.46
N THR A 464 22.22 26.20 45.58
CA THR A 464 22.18 27.61 45.16
C THR A 464 21.97 27.75 43.66
N PHE A 465 22.66 26.95 42.83
CA PHE A 465 22.48 26.91 41.38
C PHE A 465 21.04 26.59 40.99
N MET A 466 20.46 25.56 41.60
CA MET A 466 19.11 25.11 41.27
C MET A 466 18.05 26.15 41.65
N TRP A 467 18.24 26.84 42.78
CA TRP A 467 17.36 27.94 43.16
C TRP A 467 17.50 29.13 42.19
N ALA A 468 18.71 29.41 41.70
CA ALA A 468 18.94 30.45 40.69
C ALA A 468 18.23 30.16 39.37
N ASP A 469 18.30 28.93 38.85
CA ASP A 469 17.58 28.49 37.64
C ASP A 469 16.08 28.70 37.77
N ARG A 470 15.50 28.35 38.92
CA ARG A 470 14.06 28.51 39.15
C ARG A 470 13.62 29.97 39.25
N VAL A 471 14.42 30.81 39.89
CA VAL A 471 14.16 32.26 39.94
C VAL A 471 14.24 32.86 38.53
N TRP A 472 15.22 32.46 37.73
CA TRP A 472 15.37 32.91 36.35
C TRP A 472 14.18 32.49 35.47
N ARG A 473 13.77 31.22 35.50
CA ARG A 473 12.62 30.73 34.73
C ARG A 473 11.32 31.47 35.09
N ARG A 474 11.14 31.90 36.35
CA ARG A 474 10.02 32.75 36.77
C ARG A 474 10.06 34.13 36.11
N ILE A 475 11.23 34.73 36.00
CA ILE A 475 11.41 36.04 35.34
C ILE A 475 11.06 35.91 33.85
N VAL A 476 11.57 34.88 33.18
CA VAL A 476 11.24 34.57 31.77
C VAL A 476 9.74 34.37 31.58
N TYR A 477 9.07 33.66 32.50
CA TYR A 477 7.63 33.37 32.39
C TYR A 477 6.73 34.60 32.64
N ARG A 478 7.16 35.55 33.46
CA ARG A 478 6.37 36.75 33.80
C ARG A 478 6.64 37.94 32.88
N ASP A 479 7.82 38.00 32.27
CA ASP A 479 8.20 39.05 31.34
C ASP A 479 8.44 38.45 29.96
N TYR A 480 7.39 38.44 29.13
CA TYR A 480 7.41 37.91 27.76
C TYR A 480 8.45 38.59 26.84
N ASN A 481 9.01 39.73 27.24
CA ASN A 481 10.05 40.44 26.50
C ASN A 481 11.47 40.08 26.96
N TYR A 482 11.62 39.27 28.01
CA TYR A 482 12.93 38.88 28.52
C TYR A 482 13.57 37.78 27.65
N ARG A 483 14.64 38.14 26.92
CA ARG A 483 15.39 37.23 26.01
C ARG A 483 16.74 36.75 26.56
N GLY A 484 17.03 36.97 27.82
CA GLY A 484 18.33 36.62 28.42
C GLY A 484 18.44 35.13 28.76
N SER A 485 19.54 34.47 28.41
CA SER A 485 19.82 33.09 28.83
C SER A 485 20.04 32.98 30.34
N PHE A 486 20.07 31.75 30.87
CA PHE A 486 20.34 31.51 32.29
C PHE A 486 21.75 32.01 32.69
N GLU A 487 22.74 31.76 31.84
CA GLU A 487 24.13 32.21 31.97
C GLU A 487 24.22 33.74 32.02
N HIS A 488 23.43 34.41 31.18
CA HIS A 488 23.30 35.87 31.19
C HIS A 488 22.67 36.39 32.48
N TYR A 489 21.68 35.67 33.03
CA TYR A 489 21.08 36.02 34.31
C TYR A 489 22.08 35.89 35.47
N ILE A 490 22.76 34.75 35.61
CA ILE A 490 23.67 34.49 36.73
C ILE A 490 24.94 35.35 36.67
N SER A 491 25.40 35.73 35.48
CA SER A 491 26.57 36.60 35.29
C SER A 491 26.32 38.05 35.71
N ARG A 492 25.06 38.51 35.67
CA ARG A 492 24.69 39.87 36.07
C ARG A 492 24.21 39.97 37.51
N ARG A 493 23.71 38.88 38.09
CA ARG A 493 23.14 38.85 39.44
C ARG A 493 24.20 38.91 40.53
N GLN A 494 24.05 39.81 41.50
CA GLN A 494 24.87 39.81 42.72
C GLN A 494 24.35 38.75 43.70
N VAL A 495 25.25 38.09 44.43
CA VAL A 495 24.90 37.04 45.42
C VAL A 495 23.87 37.54 46.44
N ALA A 496 24.09 38.71 47.06
CA ALA A 496 23.14 39.29 48.03
C ALA A 496 21.75 39.59 47.42
N THR A 497 21.69 40.06 46.17
CA THR A 497 20.44 40.39 45.49
C THR A 497 19.65 39.14 45.10
N PHE A 498 20.32 38.04 44.79
CA PHE A 498 19.69 36.75 44.55
C PHE A 498 18.93 36.25 45.80
N PHE A 499 19.58 36.22 46.97
CA PHE A 499 18.93 35.74 48.20
C PHE A 499 17.78 36.65 48.65
N LYS A 500 17.85 37.97 48.39
CA LYS A 500 16.70 38.87 48.57
C LYS A 500 15.52 38.50 47.68
N SER A 501 15.77 38.19 46.40
CA SER A 501 14.68 37.84 45.47
C SER A 501 13.96 36.52 45.76
N LEU A 502 14.53 35.65 46.59
CA LEU A 502 13.84 34.45 47.07
C LEU A 502 12.66 34.79 48.00
N LEU A 503 12.68 35.97 48.61
CA LEU A 503 11.65 36.43 49.54
C LEU A 503 10.47 37.08 48.81
N ASP A 504 10.64 37.49 47.55
CA ASP A 504 9.63 38.14 46.70
C ASP A 504 8.64 37.16 46.02
N PHE A 505 8.67 35.89 46.42
CA PHE A 505 7.74 34.86 45.94
C PHE A 505 6.43 34.97 46.71
N SER A 506 5.27 34.71 46.08
CA SER A 506 4.01 34.49 46.80
C SER A 506 4.05 33.18 47.59
N ASP A 507 3.14 32.98 48.55
CA ASP A 507 3.13 31.76 49.37
C ASP A 507 2.99 30.47 48.53
N GLU A 508 2.24 30.55 47.43
CA GLU A 508 2.04 29.43 46.51
C GLU A 508 3.26 29.19 45.61
N GLU A 509 3.88 30.26 45.10
CA GLU A 509 5.11 30.16 44.29
C GLU A 509 6.27 29.62 45.12
N PHE A 510 6.34 30.05 46.37
CA PHE A 510 7.33 29.62 47.33
C PHE A 510 7.18 28.14 47.68
N LEU A 511 5.96 27.66 47.91
CA LEU A 511 5.68 26.23 48.10
C LEU A 511 6.07 25.40 46.89
N ASN A 512 5.86 25.90 45.67
CA ASN A 512 6.25 25.20 44.45
C ASN A 512 7.78 25.16 44.27
N LEU A 513 8.49 26.23 44.65
CA LEU A 513 9.96 26.27 44.68
C LEU A 513 10.51 25.20 45.65
N ILE A 514 9.97 25.14 46.86
CA ILE A 514 10.36 24.14 47.87
C ILE A 514 10.02 22.71 47.42
N LYS A 515 8.83 22.47 46.86
CA LYS A 515 8.46 21.14 46.31
C LYS A 515 9.39 20.72 45.17
N SER A 516 9.77 21.65 44.30
CA SER A 516 10.72 21.37 43.22
C SER A 516 12.12 21.07 43.75
N TYR A 517 12.55 21.76 44.80
CA TYR A 517 13.84 21.52 45.46
C TYR A 517 13.91 20.12 46.09
N MET A 518 12.84 19.70 46.77
CA MET A 518 12.71 18.38 47.40
C MET A 518 12.70 17.21 46.40
N ASN A 519 12.32 17.47 45.14
CA ASN A 519 12.31 16.44 44.09
C ASN A 519 13.69 16.17 43.47
N CYS A 520 14.65 17.09 43.60
CA CYS A 520 15.94 16.98 42.92
C CYS A 520 17.05 16.33 43.77
N THR A 521 16.93 16.31 45.11
CA THR A 521 17.99 15.81 46.01
C THR A 521 18.10 14.29 46.08
N LYS A 522 17.19 13.51 45.47
CA LYS A 522 17.32 12.04 45.37
C LYS A 522 18.19 11.56 44.21
N SER A 523 18.63 12.44 43.30
CA SER A 523 19.38 12.03 42.10
C SER A 523 20.89 11.86 42.31
N GLU A 524 21.45 12.26 43.45
CA GLU A 524 22.92 12.28 43.67
C GLU A 524 23.41 11.35 44.80
N MET A 525 22.57 10.46 45.34
CA MET A 525 22.99 9.47 46.34
C MET A 525 22.38 8.09 46.11
N VAL A 526 22.78 7.38 45.04
CA VAL A 526 22.82 5.90 45.03
C VAL A 526 23.93 5.43 44.09
N VAL A 527 25.15 5.30 44.63
CA VAL A 527 26.12 4.30 44.18
C VAL A 527 26.21 3.30 45.31
N SER A 528 25.56 2.14 45.15
CA SER A 528 26.07 0.85 45.63
C SER A 528 25.11 -0.27 45.26
N THR A 529 25.77 -1.36 44.90
CA THR A 529 25.35 -2.74 44.76
C THR A 529 24.24 -3.17 45.72
N ASP A 530 23.23 -3.90 45.21
CA ASP A 530 23.09 -5.32 45.55
C ASP A 530 22.01 -6.03 44.72
N LYS A 531 22.33 -7.29 44.40
CA LYS A 531 21.42 -8.29 43.84
C LYS A 531 20.47 -8.75 44.94
N VAL A 532 19.15 -8.67 44.72
CA VAL A 532 18.20 -9.66 45.26
C VAL A 532 17.01 -9.82 44.31
N SER A 533 16.76 -11.08 43.96
CA SER A 533 15.59 -11.63 43.27
C SER A 533 14.37 -11.69 44.18
N ILE A 534 13.16 -11.32 43.72
CA ILE A 534 11.91 -11.95 44.19
C ILE A 534 10.85 -12.02 43.07
N ASP A 535 10.38 -13.25 42.94
CA ASP A 535 9.14 -13.89 42.48
C ASP A 535 7.86 -13.11 42.06
N LYS A 536 7.06 -13.83 41.28
CA LYS A 536 5.78 -13.47 40.66
C LYS A 536 4.55 -13.71 41.57
N THR A 537 3.43 -13.13 41.11
CA THR A 537 1.99 -13.44 41.42
C THR A 537 1.47 -12.90 42.78
N THR A 538 0.29 -12.26 42.91
CA THR A 538 -1.07 -12.55 42.39
C THR A 538 -1.97 -11.28 42.50
N VAL A 539 -2.62 -10.82 41.42
CA VAL A 539 -4.09 -10.70 41.14
C VAL A 539 -5.06 -10.47 42.31
N LEU A 540 -5.94 -9.46 42.18
CA LEU A 540 -7.40 -9.48 42.49
C LEU A 540 -8.03 -8.22 41.83
N ASP A 541 -8.81 -8.39 40.75
CA ASP A 541 -10.30 -8.48 40.67
C ASP A 541 -11.04 -7.14 40.77
N ILE A 542 -11.68 -6.73 39.67
CA ILE A 542 -13.01 -6.12 39.65
C ILE A 542 -13.74 -6.59 38.37
N GLU A 543 -14.74 -7.45 38.56
CA GLU A 543 -15.81 -7.75 37.59
C GLU A 543 -16.87 -6.62 37.55
N THR A 544 -17.73 -6.70 36.53
CA THR A 544 -19.03 -6.03 36.30
C THR A 544 -19.02 -4.69 35.54
N LEU A 545 -19.36 -4.75 34.25
CA LEU A 545 -20.73 -4.49 33.77
C LEU A 545 -20.79 -4.67 32.23
N LEU A 546 -21.53 -5.69 31.82
CA LEU A 546 -22.17 -5.73 30.50
C LEU A 546 -23.38 -4.81 30.58
N ASP A 547 -23.42 -3.76 29.76
CA ASP A 547 -24.65 -3.32 29.12
C ASP A 547 -24.34 -2.50 27.87
N SER A 548 -25.26 -2.63 26.92
CA SER A 548 -25.25 -2.20 25.54
C SER A 548 -24.95 -0.71 25.29
N ASP A 549 -23.97 -0.44 24.43
CA ASP A 549 -24.14 0.38 23.22
C ASP A 549 -22.91 0.23 22.31
N LYS A 550 -23.13 0.29 20.99
CA LYS A 550 -22.07 0.28 19.98
C LYS A 550 -21.28 1.60 20.05
N GLU A 551 -20.37 1.71 21.01
CA GLU A 551 -19.31 2.73 20.93
C GLU A 551 -18.10 2.16 20.18
N ILE A 552 -17.65 2.93 19.19
CA ILE A 552 -16.35 2.76 18.55
C ILE A 552 -15.33 2.71 19.68
N VAL A 553 -14.72 1.54 19.89
CA VAL A 553 -13.63 1.39 20.85
C VAL A 553 -12.47 2.18 20.27
N GLU A 554 -12.29 3.43 20.71
CA GLU A 554 -11.06 4.17 20.45
C GLU A 554 -9.90 3.34 21.03
N ILE A 555 -8.80 3.20 20.28
CA ILE A 555 -7.55 2.73 20.88
C ILE A 555 -7.35 3.55 22.15
N ASN A 556 -6.89 2.90 23.22
CA ASN A 556 -6.36 3.55 24.42
C ASN A 556 -5.04 4.32 24.11
N PHE A 557 -5.02 5.05 22.99
CA PHE A 557 -3.99 5.96 22.53
C PHE A 557 -4.26 7.28 23.24
N ASP A 558 -3.71 7.38 24.44
CA ASP A 558 -3.87 8.56 25.27
C ASP A 558 -3.01 9.70 24.69
N GLU A 559 -3.57 10.40 23.70
CA GLU A 559 -2.92 11.54 23.04
C GLU A 559 -2.48 12.59 24.08
N LYS A 560 -3.31 12.85 25.09
CA LYS A 560 -3.01 13.82 26.16
C LYS A 560 -1.78 13.39 26.95
N ARG A 561 -1.63 12.10 27.24
CA ARG A 561 -0.43 11.55 27.88
C ARG A 561 0.78 11.67 26.96
N TYR A 562 0.69 11.26 25.69
CA TYR A 562 1.79 11.38 24.75
C TYR A 562 2.27 12.84 24.61
N ARG A 563 1.34 13.78 24.39
CA ARG A 563 1.65 15.23 24.32
C ARG A 563 2.42 15.68 25.55
N LYS A 564 1.90 15.38 26.74
CA LYS A 564 2.54 15.73 28.02
C LYS A 564 3.93 15.12 28.17
N ASP A 565 4.07 13.86 27.77
CA ASP A 565 5.31 13.10 27.86
C ASP A 565 6.38 13.66 26.91
N PHE A 566 6.04 14.00 25.66
CA PHE A 566 6.95 14.66 24.72
C PHE A 566 7.33 16.08 25.17
N SER A 567 6.38 16.88 25.71
CA SER A 567 6.70 18.21 26.26
C SER A 567 7.70 18.14 27.44
N TYR A 568 7.74 17.04 28.20
CA TYR A 568 8.77 16.86 29.23
C TYR A 568 10.15 16.62 28.61
N LEU A 569 10.23 15.85 27.53
CA LEU A 569 11.49 15.58 26.84
C LEU A 569 12.10 16.86 26.23
N PHE A 570 11.28 17.74 25.67
CA PHE A 570 11.71 19.06 25.21
C PHE A 570 12.20 19.93 26.37
N ARG A 571 11.44 19.98 27.47
CA ARG A 571 11.79 20.75 28.68
C ARG A 571 13.10 20.30 29.32
N ASP A 572 13.36 19.00 29.33
CA ASP A 572 14.55 18.40 29.90
C ASP A 572 15.73 18.38 28.90
N VAL A 573 15.55 18.97 27.70
CA VAL A 573 16.55 19.11 26.62
C VAL A 573 17.09 17.77 26.12
N ILE A 574 16.28 16.71 26.25
CA ILE A 574 16.60 15.38 25.73
C ILE A 574 16.33 15.32 24.23
N ILE A 575 15.30 16.04 23.79
CA ILE A 575 14.95 16.20 22.37
C ILE A 575 14.93 17.69 22.00
N GLN A 576 15.27 17.97 20.75
CA GLN A 576 15.31 19.30 20.15
C GLN A 576 14.62 19.27 18.78
N SER A 577 14.19 20.43 18.30
CA SER A 577 13.46 20.59 17.04
C SER A 577 13.80 21.92 16.37
N VAL A 578 13.95 21.92 15.05
CA VAL A 578 14.08 23.16 14.24
C VAL A 578 12.72 23.80 13.92
N VAL A 579 11.63 23.05 14.11
CA VAL A 579 10.25 23.56 13.98
C VAL A 579 9.63 23.83 15.35
N ALA A 580 8.50 24.53 15.37
CA ALA A 580 7.77 24.80 16.61
C ALA A 580 7.47 23.51 17.41
N GLU A 581 7.70 23.55 18.72
CA GLU A 581 7.57 22.39 19.63
C GLU A 581 6.23 21.66 19.46
N GLU A 582 5.11 22.40 19.40
CA GLU A 582 3.78 21.83 19.21
C GLU A 582 3.68 20.99 17.91
N LYS A 583 4.24 21.49 16.79
CA LYS A 583 4.22 20.76 15.51
C LYS A 583 5.08 19.50 15.56
N ALA A 584 6.25 19.57 16.19
CA ALA A 584 7.12 18.41 16.38
C ALA A 584 6.40 17.33 17.24
N ILE A 585 5.72 17.76 18.30
CA ILE A 585 4.92 16.87 19.14
C ILE A 585 3.78 16.23 18.35
N ASP A 586 3.05 16.99 17.53
CA ASP A 586 1.97 16.45 16.70
C ASP A 586 2.48 15.37 15.73
N VAL A 587 3.65 15.57 15.10
CA VAL A 587 4.28 14.58 14.22
C VAL A 587 4.65 13.30 14.98
N LEU A 588 5.17 13.42 16.20
CA LEU A 588 5.52 12.26 17.04
C LEU A 588 4.27 11.50 17.48
N ILE A 589 3.22 12.22 17.90
CA ILE A 589 1.92 11.63 18.26
C ILE A 589 1.36 10.85 17.07
N GLY A 590 1.30 11.47 15.88
CA GLY A 590 0.81 10.84 14.67
C GLY A 590 1.60 9.56 14.33
N TYR A 591 2.93 9.60 14.43
CA TYR A 591 3.79 8.42 14.22
C TYR A 591 3.40 7.26 15.15
N HIS A 592 3.27 7.54 16.45
CA HIS A 592 2.93 6.52 17.44
C HIS A 592 1.51 5.98 17.28
N LYS A 593 0.56 6.81 16.82
CA LYS A 593 -0.79 6.39 16.46
C LYS A 593 -0.77 5.39 15.29
N ILE A 594 -0.10 5.74 14.19
CA ILE A 594 0.06 4.87 13.01
C ILE A 594 0.75 3.54 13.38
N ARG A 595 1.81 3.60 14.20
CA ARG A 595 2.48 2.39 14.70
C ARG A 595 1.55 1.53 15.55
N GLY A 596 0.71 2.14 16.38
CA GLY A 596 -0.30 1.47 17.18
C GLY A 596 -1.29 0.69 16.31
N ILE A 597 -1.83 1.34 15.27
CA ILE A 597 -2.73 0.73 14.28
C ILE A 597 -2.07 -0.49 13.64
N ARG A 598 -0.83 -0.35 13.12
CA ARG A 598 -0.08 -1.45 12.50
C ARG A 598 0.10 -2.64 13.45
N ASN A 599 0.48 -2.38 14.71
CA ASN A 599 0.70 -3.44 15.68
C ASN A 599 -0.61 -4.18 16.04
N ASN A 600 -1.73 -3.45 16.16
CA ASN A 600 -3.04 -4.07 16.43
C ASN A 600 -3.48 -5.02 15.31
N ILE A 601 -3.28 -4.62 14.05
CA ILE A 601 -3.55 -5.46 12.87
C ILE A 601 -2.72 -6.75 12.93
N ASN A 602 -1.42 -6.64 13.19
CA ASN A 602 -0.52 -7.80 13.23
C ASN A 602 -0.79 -8.76 14.40
N HIS A 603 -1.34 -8.27 15.50
CA HIS A 603 -1.63 -9.08 16.69
C HIS A 603 -3.07 -9.61 16.73
N ALA A 604 -3.89 -9.39 15.68
CA ALA A 604 -5.29 -9.80 15.62
C ALA A 604 -6.10 -9.41 16.87
N ASN A 605 -5.79 -8.25 17.47
CA ASN A 605 -6.54 -7.73 18.61
C ASN A 605 -7.99 -7.38 18.19
N THR A 606 -8.94 -7.46 19.12
CA THR A 606 -10.41 -7.29 18.95
C THR A 606 -10.88 -5.93 18.40
N LEU A 607 -9.97 -5.01 18.07
CA LEU A 607 -10.29 -3.71 17.46
C LEU A 607 -10.31 -3.84 15.93
N HIS A 608 -11.50 -3.79 15.35
CA HIS A 608 -11.69 -3.76 13.90
C HIS A 608 -11.54 -2.32 13.38
N TYR A 609 -10.35 -1.96 12.90
CA TYR A 609 -10.22 -0.83 11.97
C TYR A 609 -10.81 -1.24 10.63
N SER A 610 -11.71 -0.43 10.07
CA SER A 610 -12.08 -0.64 8.67
C SER A 610 -10.90 -0.28 7.77
N TYR A 611 -10.90 -0.81 6.54
CA TYR A 611 -9.86 -0.49 5.56
C TYR A 611 -9.78 1.01 5.28
N ASP A 612 -10.92 1.67 5.21
CA ASP A 612 -11.02 3.11 4.92
C ASP A 612 -10.52 3.96 6.11
N ASP A 613 -10.75 3.53 7.35
CA ASP A 613 -10.23 4.22 8.53
C ASP A 613 -8.70 4.26 8.53
N ILE A 614 -8.05 3.16 8.13
CA ILE A 614 -6.58 3.11 8.02
C ILE A 614 -6.09 4.12 6.96
N GLY A 615 -6.79 4.18 5.83
CA GLY A 615 -6.50 5.12 4.76
C GLY A 615 -6.58 6.58 5.23
N GLU A 616 -7.65 6.95 5.94
CA GLU A 616 -7.82 8.32 6.44
C GLU A 616 -6.80 8.67 7.53
N GLU A 617 -6.45 7.77 8.43
CA GLU A 617 -5.41 7.99 9.44
C GLU A 617 -4.02 8.21 8.80
N LEU A 618 -3.64 7.37 7.82
CA LEU A 618 -2.41 7.55 7.06
C LEU A 618 -2.38 8.89 6.33
N LYS A 619 -3.49 9.25 5.68
CA LYS A 619 -3.64 10.50 4.93
C LYS A 619 -3.51 11.73 5.82
N GLN A 620 -4.17 11.74 6.97
CA GLN A 620 -4.06 12.81 7.95
C GLN A 620 -2.62 12.95 8.45
N TYR A 621 -1.97 11.83 8.74
CA TYR A 621 -0.58 11.83 9.19
C TYR A 621 0.39 12.36 8.13
N LEU A 622 0.27 11.88 6.88
CA LEU A 622 1.12 12.36 5.79
C LEU A 622 0.91 13.85 5.52
N LYS A 623 -0.33 14.34 5.55
CA LYS A 623 -0.63 15.76 5.37
C LYS A 623 0.06 16.62 6.43
N LEU A 624 0.07 16.16 7.69
CA LEU A 624 0.78 16.82 8.78
C LEU A 624 2.30 16.86 8.51
N VAL A 625 2.90 15.72 8.16
CA VAL A 625 4.35 15.62 7.90
C VAL A 625 4.77 16.46 6.71
N TYR A 626 4.02 16.40 5.59
CA TYR A 626 4.29 17.25 4.43
C TYR A 626 4.20 18.73 4.76
N GLY A 627 3.23 19.15 5.59
CA GLY A 627 3.11 20.53 6.05
C GLY A 627 4.36 21.02 6.78
N VAL A 628 4.89 20.21 7.70
CA VAL A 628 6.12 20.49 8.45
C VAL A 628 7.35 20.47 7.53
N TYR A 629 7.43 19.49 6.62
CA TYR A 629 8.54 19.35 5.68
C TYR A 629 8.66 20.55 4.73
N GLN A 630 7.53 21.08 4.23
CA GLN A 630 7.51 22.26 3.38
C GLN A 630 7.89 23.55 4.12
N GLU A 631 7.59 23.65 5.42
CA GLU A 631 8.04 24.76 6.28
C GLU A 631 9.55 24.75 6.44
N ILE A 632 10.14 23.56 6.68
CA ILE A 632 11.59 23.41 6.78
C ILE A 632 12.28 23.80 5.47
N LYS A 633 11.76 23.38 4.31
CA LYS A 633 12.33 23.75 3.00
C LYS A 633 12.28 25.25 2.67
N ARG A 634 11.42 26.03 3.33
CA ARG A 634 11.28 27.49 3.10
C ARG A 634 12.26 28.32 3.93
N HIS A 635 12.90 27.72 4.93
CA HIS A 635 13.89 28.33 5.81
C HIS A 635 15.29 27.82 5.47
#